data_AF-A0A838YXC2-F1
#
_entry.id   AF-A0A838YXC2-F1
#
_cell.length_a   1.000
_cell.length_b   1.000
_cell.length_c   1.000
_cell.angle_alpha   90.00
_cell.angle_beta   90.00
_cell.angle_gamma   90.00
#
_symmetry.space_group_name_H-M   'P 1'
#
loop_
_entity.id
_entity.type
_entity.pdbx_description
1 polymer ?
#
loop_
_entity_poly.entity_id
_entity_poly.type
_entity_poly.pdbx_seq_one_letter_code
_entity_poly.pdbx_strand_id
1 'polypeptide(L)'
;MNENIIYRMCFFSIFYAICFAGMYFYGRKGFPVLAPVLCTGLWLFFTITMHYAGGATMSLLALLTVIILLFVLKPPPDNSIQLFFSENKIYKSEEKPKAVIDLLGNRKWLLAEGRLYTRSNEWVRYLFWQGSSSFGYFNGKNYVSNHRYYLAFIFEPNTVSEHFKKKAEALMDKSHYTWKEKWKYFFTLDTDKPYLVTTTTDGGFVIAYDTFVDAKVYAKNLAWIKANIEIAPKSNQHTATYQPSWQSRASS
;
A
#
# COMPACT_ATOMS: atom_id res chain seq x y z
N MET A 1 -41.41 -24.89 29.09
CA MET A 1 -40.00 -24.43 29.16
C MET A 1 -40.00 -23.07 29.83
N ASN A 2 -39.22 -22.87 30.90
CA ASN A 2 -39.31 -21.67 31.75
C ASN A 2 -38.80 -20.44 30.97
N GLU A 3 -39.52 -19.30 30.97
CA GLU A 3 -39.14 -18.09 30.20
C GLU A 3 -37.69 -17.65 30.49
N ASN A 4 -37.26 -17.77 31.75
CA ASN A 4 -35.89 -17.50 32.19
C ASN A 4 -34.82 -18.35 31.46
N ILE A 5 -35.15 -19.57 31.03
CA ILE A 5 -34.22 -20.43 30.28
C ILE A 5 -34.07 -19.91 28.85
N ILE A 6 -35.17 -19.48 28.23
CA ILE A 6 -35.18 -18.93 26.87
C ILE A 6 -34.38 -17.62 26.82
N TYR A 7 -34.62 -16.70 27.77
CA TYR A 7 -33.87 -15.44 27.82
C TYR A 7 -32.37 -15.63 28.00
N ARG A 8 -31.97 -16.57 28.87
CA ARG A 8 -30.54 -16.92 29.06
C ARG A 8 -29.95 -17.49 27.78
N MET A 9 -30.64 -18.43 27.13
CA MET A 9 -30.18 -19.01 25.86
C MET A 9 -30.01 -17.96 24.77
N CYS A 10 -30.97 -17.04 24.60
CA CYS A 10 -30.88 -15.97 23.60
C CYS A 10 -29.73 -15.00 23.89
N PHE A 11 -29.59 -14.53 25.14
CA PHE A 11 -28.53 -13.60 25.51
C PHE A 11 -27.14 -14.19 25.27
N PHE A 12 -26.90 -15.43 25.71
CA PHE A 12 -25.61 -16.09 25.49
C PHE A 12 -25.34 -16.37 24.02
N SER A 13 -26.36 -16.75 23.25
CA SER A 13 -26.20 -16.98 21.81
C SER A 13 -25.78 -15.71 21.06
N ILE A 14 -26.39 -14.56 21.38
CA ILE A 14 -26.03 -13.26 20.79
C ILE A 14 -24.62 -12.85 21.21
N PHE A 15 -24.29 -12.98 22.50
CA PHE A 15 -22.95 -12.67 23.00
C PHE A 15 -21.88 -13.52 22.31
N TYR A 16 -22.10 -14.84 22.18
CA TYR A 16 -21.19 -15.72 21.46
C TYR A 16 -21.06 -15.37 19.99
N ALA A 17 -22.16 -15.01 19.32
CA ALA A 17 -22.12 -14.58 17.92
C ALA A 17 -21.26 -13.31 17.74
N ILE A 18 -21.35 -12.35 18.67
CA ILE A 18 -20.53 -11.12 18.64
C ILE A 18 -19.05 -11.46 18.89
N CYS A 19 -18.73 -12.27 19.90
CA CYS A 19 -17.36 -12.70 20.18
C CYS A 19 -16.77 -13.51 19.01
N PHE A 20 -17.57 -14.39 18.40
CA PHE A 20 -17.20 -15.17 17.23
C PHE A 20 -16.91 -14.26 16.04
N ALA A 21 -17.79 -13.31 15.74
CA ALA A 21 -17.57 -12.36 14.65
C ALA A 21 -16.32 -11.51 14.90
N GLY A 22 -16.14 -10.99 16.12
CA GLY A 22 -14.96 -10.21 16.51
C GLY A 22 -13.66 -11.00 16.32
N MET A 23 -13.59 -12.22 16.86
CA MET A 23 -12.41 -13.09 16.70
C MET A 23 -12.21 -13.54 15.26
N TYR A 24 -13.28 -13.84 14.52
CA TYR A 24 -13.18 -14.26 13.13
C TYR A 24 -12.62 -13.13 12.26
N PHE A 25 -13.15 -11.91 12.38
CA PHE A 25 -12.66 -10.77 11.61
C PHE A 25 -11.25 -10.33 12.04
N TYR A 26 -10.92 -10.40 13.32
CA TYR A 26 -9.59 -10.08 13.82
C TYR A 26 -8.56 -11.15 13.45
N GLY A 27 -8.86 -12.42 13.75
CA GLY A 27 -8.03 -13.57 13.45
C GLY A 27 -7.82 -13.79 11.96
N ARG A 28 -8.82 -13.54 11.11
CA ARG A 28 -8.68 -13.68 9.65
C ARG A 28 -7.66 -12.71 9.05
N LYS A 29 -7.40 -11.56 9.69
CA LYS A 29 -6.36 -10.62 9.24
C LYS A 29 -4.94 -11.17 9.46
N GLY A 30 -4.72 -11.98 10.51
CA GLY A 30 -3.39 -12.52 10.83
C GLY A 30 -3.19 -13.97 10.39
N PHE A 31 -4.18 -14.81 10.66
CA PHE A 31 -4.12 -16.26 10.50
C PHE A 31 -5.42 -16.78 9.84
N PRO A 32 -5.63 -16.50 8.54
CA PRO A 32 -6.89 -16.81 7.85
C PRO A 32 -7.27 -18.30 7.88
N VAL A 33 -6.28 -19.19 7.99
CA VAL A 33 -6.49 -20.64 8.04
C VAL A 33 -6.80 -21.13 9.46
N LEU A 34 -6.18 -20.56 10.49
CA LEU A 34 -6.38 -20.95 11.90
C LEU A 34 -7.59 -20.27 12.54
N ALA A 35 -7.98 -19.08 12.07
CA ALA A 35 -9.11 -18.33 12.60
C ALA A 35 -10.42 -19.12 12.65
N PRO A 36 -10.88 -19.80 11.57
CA PRO A 36 -12.09 -20.61 11.64
C PRO A 36 -11.94 -21.80 12.61
N VAL A 37 -10.77 -22.46 12.65
CA VAL A 37 -10.51 -23.61 13.53
C VAL A 37 -10.56 -23.21 15.00
N LEU A 38 -9.93 -22.08 15.36
CA LEU A 38 -9.92 -21.54 16.73
C LEU A 38 -11.32 -21.07 17.14
N CYS A 39 -12.05 -20.40 16.26
CA CYS A 39 -13.42 -19.98 16.53
C CYS A 39 -14.37 -21.17 16.74
N THR A 40 -14.25 -22.23 15.92
CA THR A 40 -15.04 -23.46 16.11
C THR A 40 -14.64 -24.20 17.39
N GLY A 41 -13.34 -24.28 17.70
CA GLY A 41 -12.84 -24.90 18.94
C GLY A 41 -13.31 -24.19 20.21
N LEU A 42 -13.28 -22.85 20.21
CA LEU A 42 -13.80 -22.02 21.31
C LEU A 42 -15.31 -22.18 21.46
N TRP A 43 -16.05 -22.18 20.36
CA TRP A 43 -17.49 -22.39 20.39
C TRP A 43 -17.86 -23.75 21.00
N LEU A 44 -17.18 -24.83 20.58
CA LEU A 44 -17.36 -26.18 21.13
C LEU A 44 -17.01 -26.22 22.62
N PHE A 45 -15.85 -25.66 23.01
CA PHE A 45 -15.42 -25.58 24.40
C PHE A 45 -16.44 -24.85 25.28
N PHE A 46 -16.95 -23.70 24.83
CA PHE A 46 -17.93 -22.92 25.59
C PHE A 46 -19.31 -23.57 25.65
N THR A 47 -19.74 -24.25 24.60
CA THR A 47 -21.01 -24.99 24.57
C THR A 47 -20.99 -26.14 25.57
N ILE A 48 -19.91 -26.93 25.58
CA ILE A 48 -19.72 -28.02 26.53
C ILE A 48 -19.65 -27.47 27.95
N THR A 49 -18.85 -26.43 28.19
CA THR A 49 -18.65 -25.94 29.56
C THR A 49 -19.89 -25.23 30.12
N MET A 50 -20.68 -24.54 29.29
CA MET A 50 -21.99 -24.00 29.70
C MET A 50 -22.98 -25.09 30.10
N HIS A 51 -22.95 -26.24 29.43
CA HIS A 51 -23.81 -27.37 29.75
C HIS A 51 -23.51 -27.95 31.14
N TYR A 52 -22.24 -28.00 31.54
CA TYR A 52 -21.82 -28.63 32.81
C TYR A 52 -21.65 -27.67 34.00
N ALA A 53 -21.30 -26.40 33.79
CA ALA A 53 -20.85 -25.51 34.88
C ALA A 53 -21.76 -24.32 35.20
N GLY A 54 -22.85 -24.08 34.45
CA GLY A 54 -23.87 -23.10 34.82
C GLY A 54 -23.49 -21.62 34.72
N GLY A 55 -23.94 -20.97 33.64
CA GLY A 55 -24.76 -19.75 33.72
C GLY A 55 -24.14 -18.35 33.80
N ALA A 56 -23.01 -18.09 34.48
CA ALA A 56 -22.47 -16.70 34.53
C ALA A 56 -20.96 -16.62 34.71
N THR A 57 -20.39 -17.41 35.62
CA THR A 57 -18.94 -17.54 35.82
C THR A 57 -18.24 -18.02 34.56
N MET A 58 -18.87 -18.93 33.82
CA MET A 58 -18.34 -19.44 32.56
C MET A 58 -18.31 -18.39 31.44
N SER A 59 -19.25 -17.45 31.44
CA SER A 59 -19.28 -16.37 30.46
C SER A 59 -18.16 -15.36 30.70
N LEU A 60 -17.79 -15.14 31.97
CA LEU A 60 -16.63 -14.32 32.34
C LEU A 60 -15.31 -14.98 31.91
N LEU A 61 -15.18 -16.30 32.15
CA LEU A 61 -14.05 -17.09 31.66
C LEU A 61 -13.98 -17.06 30.13
N ALA A 62 -15.13 -17.13 29.45
CA ALA A 62 -15.17 -17.04 28.00
C ALA A 62 -14.67 -15.71 27.46
N LEU A 63 -15.12 -14.61 28.08
CA LEU A 63 -14.65 -13.27 27.75
C LEU A 63 -13.13 -13.14 27.97
N LEU A 64 -12.61 -13.62 29.10
CA LEU A 64 -11.18 -13.60 29.40
C LEU A 64 -10.37 -14.38 28.37
N THR A 65 -10.81 -15.59 28.01
CA THR A 65 -10.13 -16.40 26.99
C THR A 65 -10.14 -15.72 25.63
N VAL A 66 -11.24 -15.10 25.23
CA VAL A 66 -11.33 -14.32 23.98
C VAL A 66 -10.35 -13.14 24.02
N ILE A 67 -10.31 -12.39 25.12
CA ILE A 67 -9.38 -11.26 25.28
C ILE A 67 -7.93 -11.74 25.18
N ILE A 68 -7.55 -12.80 25.90
CA ILE A 68 -6.21 -13.39 25.85
C ILE A 68 -5.86 -13.81 24.42
N LEU A 69 -6.78 -14.47 23.73
CA LEU A 69 -6.56 -14.90 22.35
C LEU A 69 -6.42 -13.72 21.39
N LEU A 70 -7.12 -12.60 21.59
CA LEU A 70 -6.90 -11.40 20.78
C LEU A 70 -5.48 -10.83 20.95
N PHE A 71 -4.88 -10.96 22.14
CA PHE A 71 -3.49 -10.55 22.38
C PHE A 71 -2.47 -11.55 21.84
N VAL A 72 -2.72 -12.85 21.98
CA VAL A 72 -1.81 -13.93 21.53
C VAL A 72 -1.84 -14.10 20.01
N LEU A 73 -3.02 -13.99 19.39
CA LEU A 73 -3.22 -14.12 17.94
C LEU A 73 -3.02 -12.79 17.21
N LYS A 74 -2.28 -11.85 17.81
CA LYS A 74 -1.93 -10.60 17.15
C LYS A 74 -1.38 -10.95 15.76
N PRO A 75 -1.95 -10.37 14.67
CA PRO A 75 -1.43 -10.64 13.34
C PRO A 75 0.07 -10.36 13.34
N PRO A 76 0.88 -11.21 12.71
CA PRO A 76 2.30 -10.91 12.55
C PRO A 76 2.41 -9.54 11.87
N PRO A 77 3.46 -8.76 12.18
CA PRO A 77 3.65 -7.47 11.56
C PRO A 77 3.61 -7.64 10.03
N ASP A 78 2.83 -6.78 9.37
CA ASP A 78 2.71 -6.80 7.91
C ASP A 78 4.04 -6.36 7.29
N ASN A 79 4.89 -7.33 7.02
CA ASN A 79 6.21 -7.14 6.42
C ASN A 79 6.13 -7.11 4.89
N SER A 80 4.94 -7.04 4.28
CA SER A 80 4.76 -7.12 2.82
C SER A 80 5.53 -6.01 2.08
N ILE A 81 5.56 -4.79 2.61
CA ILE A 81 6.32 -3.67 2.05
C ILE A 81 7.83 -3.94 2.14
N GLN A 82 8.31 -4.43 3.29
CA GLN A 82 9.73 -4.77 3.46
C GLN A 82 10.16 -5.90 2.52
N LEU A 83 9.33 -6.93 2.38
CA LEU A 83 9.52 -8.01 1.42
C LEU A 83 9.57 -7.47 -0.01
N PHE A 84 8.66 -6.57 -0.39
CA PHE A 84 8.66 -5.93 -1.70
C PHE A 84 10.00 -5.20 -1.99
N PHE A 85 10.51 -4.42 -1.03
CA PHE A 85 11.81 -3.74 -1.17
C PHE A 85 12.95 -4.76 -1.33
N SER A 86 12.96 -5.81 -0.51
CA SER A 86 13.99 -6.86 -0.54
C SER A 86 13.97 -7.66 -1.86
N GLU A 87 12.80 -8.12 -2.29
CA GLU A 87 12.62 -8.92 -3.51
C GLU A 87 13.00 -8.13 -4.77
N ASN A 88 12.68 -6.84 -4.81
CA ASN A 88 12.98 -5.99 -5.94
C ASN A 88 14.35 -5.30 -5.84
N LYS A 89 15.15 -5.64 -4.81
CA LYS A 89 16.48 -5.06 -4.56
C LYS A 89 16.44 -3.53 -4.58
N ILE A 90 15.42 -2.96 -3.95
CA ILE A 90 15.23 -1.52 -3.84
C ILE A 90 15.83 -1.09 -2.50
N TYR A 91 16.92 -0.32 -2.56
CA TYR A 91 17.71 0.06 -1.39
C TYR A 91 17.62 1.56 -1.13
N LYS A 92 17.81 1.97 0.12
CA LYS A 92 17.78 3.39 0.50
C LYS A 92 18.79 4.18 -0.35
N SER A 93 18.33 5.32 -0.85
CA SER A 93 19.12 6.24 -1.66
C SER A 93 19.30 7.57 -0.93
N GLU A 94 20.44 8.21 -1.16
CA GLU A 94 20.69 9.60 -0.74
C GLU A 94 20.48 10.60 -1.89
N GLU A 95 20.23 10.11 -3.10
CA GLU A 95 20.07 10.93 -4.29
C GLU A 95 18.79 11.77 -4.23
N LYS A 96 18.98 13.08 -4.30
CA LYS A 96 17.94 14.10 -4.20
C LYS A 96 18.07 15.12 -5.33
N PRO A 97 17.75 14.75 -6.58
CA PRO A 97 17.84 15.67 -7.71
C PRO A 97 16.89 16.84 -7.46
N LYS A 98 17.44 18.06 -7.44
CA LYS A 98 16.69 19.27 -7.05
C LYS A 98 15.48 19.50 -7.96
N ALA A 99 15.64 19.32 -9.27
CA ALA A 99 14.55 19.44 -10.24
C ALA A 99 13.39 18.46 -9.99
N VAL A 100 13.66 17.27 -9.43
CA VAL A 100 12.63 16.29 -9.07
C VAL A 100 11.94 16.69 -7.77
N ILE A 101 12.67 17.22 -6.79
CA ILE A 101 12.09 17.74 -5.54
C ILE A 101 11.18 18.93 -5.83
N ASP A 102 11.63 19.87 -6.66
CA ASP A 102 10.85 21.06 -7.02
C ASP A 102 9.56 20.67 -7.76
N LEU A 103 9.63 19.64 -8.61
CA LEU A 103 8.47 19.08 -9.31
C LEU A 103 7.49 18.35 -8.38
N LEU A 104 8.01 17.45 -7.54
CA LEU A 104 7.18 16.60 -6.67
C LEU A 104 6.74 17.33 -5.39
N GLY A 105 7.36 18.46 -5.06
CA GLY A 105 7.08 19.28 -3.89
C GLY A 105 7.63 18.71 -2.58
N ASN A 106 7.48 19.51 -1.52
CA ASN A 106 7.99 19.20 -0.20
C ASN A 106 7.07 18.19 0.53
N ARG A 107 7.31 16.90 0.31
CA ARG A 107 6.65 15.79 1.03
C ARG A 107 7.68 15.03 1.86
N LYS A 108 7.22 14.25 2.83
CA LYS A 108 8.10 13.35 3.60
C LYS A 108 8.50 12.15 2.73
N TRP A 109 9.49 12.34 1.86
CA TRP A 109 9.94 11.33 0.91
C TRP A 109 10.90 10.32 1.56
N LEU A 110 10.56 9.05 1.44
CA LEU A 110 11.47 7.93 1.52
C LEU A 110 12.06 7.70 0.13
N LEU A 111 13.37 7.73 0.05
CA LEU A 111 14.13 7.70 -1.20
C LEU A 111 14.84 6.37 -1.30
N ALA A 112 14.70 5.72 -2.44
CA ALA A 112 15.31 4.45 -2.71
C ALA A 112 15.75 4.36 -4.18
N GLU A 113 16.63 3.43 -4.47
CA GLU A 113 17.16 3.12 -5.80
C GLU A 113 16.84 1.68 -6.14
N GLY A 114 16.44 1.45 -7.38
CA GLY A 114 16.24 0.12 -7.92
C GLY A 114 16.92 -0.06 -9.27
N ARG A 115 16.98 -1.30 -9.72
CA ARG A 115 17.46 -1.65 -11.06
C ARG A 115 16.44 -2.52 -11.78
N LEU A 116 16.17 -2.18 -13.04
CA LEU A 116 15.30 -2.94 -13.93
C LEU A 116 16.14 -3.62 -14.99
N TYR A 117 15.86 -4.90 -15.23
CA TYR A 117 16.42 -5.61 -16.35
C TYR A 117 15.47 -5.47 -17.54
N THR A 118 15.95 -4.87 -18.62
CA THR A 118 15.13 -4.58 -19.79
C THR A 118 15.13 -5.75 -20.77
N ARG A 119 14.20 -5.72 -21.74
CA ARG A 119 14.17 -6.69 -22.84
C ARG A 119 15.42 -6.63 -23.73
N SER A 120 16.15 -5.52 -23.70
CA SER A 120 17.42 -5.34 -24.42
C SER A 120 18.63 -5.91 -23.67
N ASN A 121 18.42 -6.71 -22.61
CA ASN A 121 19.46 -7.28 -21.77
C ASN A 121 20.38 -6.24 -21.11
N GLU A 122 19.87 -5.05 -20.84
CA GLU A 122 20.60 -3.97 -20.20
C GLU A 122 19.93 -3.60 -18.86
N TRP A 123 20.73 -3.17 -17.90
CA TRP A 123 20.24 -2.72 -16.60
C TRP A 123 19.97 -1.22 -16.62
N VAL A 124 18.75 -0.83 -16.27
CA VAL A 124 18.36 0.57 -16.09
C VAL A 124 18.23 0.87 -14.60
N ARG A 125 18.93 1.91 -14.15
CA ARG A 125 18.77 2.45 -12.79
C ARG A 125 17.55 3.37 -12.76
N TYR A 126 16.85 3.38 -11.63
CA TYR A 126 15.76 4.32 -11.37
C TYR A 126 15.72 4.68 -9.90
N LEU A 127 15.28 5.89 -9.60
CA LEU A 127 14.93 6.29 -8.25
C LEU A 127 13.46 5.94 -7.98
N PHE A 128 13.24 5.38 -6.81
CA PHE A 128 11.95 4.98 -6.26
C PHE A 128 11.66 5.87 -5.06
N TRP A 129 10.70 6.78 -5.20
CA TRP A 129 10.37 7.75 -4.15
C TRP A 129 8.97 7.48 -3.63
N GLN A 130 8.87 7.28 -2.32
CA GLN A 130 7.59 7.09 -1.63
C GLN A 130 7.37 8.26 -0.69
N GLY A 131 6.24 8.94 -0.78
CA GLY A 131 5.94 10.10 0.04
C GLY A 131 4.57 10.00 0.69
N SER A 132 4.35 10.78 1.74
CA SER A 132 3.01 11.02 2.26
C SER A 132 2.77 12.51 2.51
N SER A 133 1.52 12.92 2.39
CA SER A 133 1.04 14.20 2.87
C SER A 133 -0.19 13.99 3.76
N SER A 134 -0.31 14.82 4.79
CA SER A 134 -1.48 14.84 5.64
C SER A 134 -2.04 16.26 5.65
N PHE A 135 -3.31 16.41 5.33
CA PHE A 135 -4.01 17.69 5.50
C PHE A 135 -5.15 17.51 6.50
N GLY A 136 -5.22 18.43 7.45
CA GLY A 136 -6.32 18.51 8.41
C GLY A 136 -7.19 19.72 8.06
N TYR A 137 -8.51 19.55 8.05
CA TYR A 137 -9.43 20.69 8.00
C TYR A 137 -10.54 20.53 9.03
N PHE A 138 -10.96 21.66 9.58
CA PHE A 138 -12.05 21.73 10.55
C PHE A 138 -13.35 22.05 9.80
N ASN A 139 -14.35 21.18 9.90
CA ASN A 139 -15.63 21.36 9.21
C ASN A 139 -16.71 22.04 10.07
N GLY A 140 -16.31 22.68 11.18
CA GLY A 140 -17.23 23.30 12.15
C GLY A 140 -17.65 22.39 13.31
N LYS A 141 -17.52 21.06 13.18
CA LYS A 141 -17.82 20.10 14.25
C LYS A 141 -16.65 19.19 14.61
N ASN A 142 -15.95 18.68 13.60
CA ASN A 142 -14.85 17.74 13.76
C ASN A 142 -13.62 18.19 12.99
N TYR A 143 -12.45 17.87 13.52
CA TYR A 143 -11.21 17.86 12.76
C TYR A 143 -11.16 16.58 11.93
N VAL A 144 -11.13 16.73 10.61
CA VAL A 144 -10.94 15.61 9.68
C VAL A 144 -9.50 15.66 9.19
N SER A 145 -8.73 14.60 9.46
CA SER A 145 -7.40 14.43 8.90
C SER A 145 -7.48 13.46 7.72
N ASN A 146 -6.94 13.88 6.59
CA ASN A 146 -6.85 13.05 5.39
C ASN A 146 -5.37 12.78 5.09
N HIS A 147 -5.05 11.54 4.71
CA HIS A 147 -3.69 11.10 4.42
C HIS A 147 -3.65 10.64 2.97
N ARG A 148 -2.72 11.20 2.20
CA ARG A 148 -2.43 10.79 0.83
C ARG A 148 -1.03 10.21 0.76
N TYR A 149 -0.87 9.14 -0.01
CA TYR A 149 0.42 8.52 -0.25
C TYR A 149 0.76 8.63 -1.72
N TYR A 150 2.03 8.86 -1.99
CA TYR A 150 2.55 9.09 -3.32
C TYR A 150 3.66 8.10 -3.61
N LEU A 151 3.71 7.66 -4.85
CA LEU A 151 4.77 6.81 -5.36
C LEU A 151 5.29 7.40 -6.66
N ALA A 152 6.59 7.60 -6.79
CA ALA A 152 7.22 8.10 -8.00
C ALA A 152 8.36 7.19 -8.45
N PHE A 153 8.39 6.93 -9.76
CA PHE A 153 9.48 6.28 -10.47
C PHE A 153 10.16 7.32 -11.33
N ILE A 154 11.47 7.42 -11.16
CA ILE A 154 12.25 8.52 -11.70
C ILE A 154 13.44 7.91 -12.44
N PHE A 155 13.62 8.30 -13.69
CA PHE A 155 14.68 7.83 -14.56
C PHE A 155 15.64 8.97 -14.88
N GLU A 156 16.91 8.62 -14.96
CA GLU A 156 17.96 9.55 -15.38
C GLU A 156 17.70 10.10 -16.79
N PRO A 157 18.24 11.30 -17.10
CA PRO A 157 18.12 11.89 -18.42
C PRO A 157 18.56 10.93 -19.53
N ASN A 158 17.84 10.94 -20.65
CA ASN A 158 18.13 10.12 -21.83
C ASN A 158 18.26 8.60 -21.58
N THR A 159 17.76 8.09 -20.45
CA THR A 159 17.84 6.65 -20.14
C THR A 159 16.72 5.86 -20.81
N VAL A 160 15.51 6.43 -20.82
CA VAL A 160 14.31 5.78 -21.38
C VAL A 160 13.96 6.32 -22.75
N SER A 161 13.40 5.46 -23.61
CA SER A 161 13.01 5.80 -24.97
C SER A 161 11.82 6.78 -25.00
N GLU A 162 11.73 7.59 -26.05
CA GLU A 162 10.57 8.46 -26.30
C GLU A 162 9.27 7.69 -26.45
N HIS A 163 9.34 6.44 -26.95
CA HIS A 163 8.17 5.58 -27.05
C HIS A 163 7.63 5.17 -25.67
N PHE A 164 8.51 4.86 -24.71
CA PHE A 164 8.10 4.61 -23.33
C PHE A 164 7.50 5.87 -22.68
N LYS A 165 8.11 7.04 -22.89
CA LYS A 165 7.56 8.32 -22.38
C LYS A 165 6.14 8.56 -22.88
N LYS A 166 5.91 8.42 -24.19
CA LYS A 166 4.57 8.54 -24.81
C LYS A 166 3.57 7.52 -24.27
N LYS A 167 3.97 6.27 -24.03
CA LYS A 167 3.11 5.26 -23.40
C LYS A 167 2.69 5.66 -21.99
N ALA A 168 3.59 6.22 -21.19
CA ALA A 168 3.28 6.71 -19.85
C ALA A 168 2.38 7.95 -19.88
N GLU A 169 2.61 8.89 -20.80
CA GLU A 169 1.74 10.06 -20.99
C GLU A 169 0.32 9.64 -21.41
N ALA A 170 0.21 8.66 -22.32
CA ALA A 170 -1.08 8.11 -22.73
C ALA A 170 -1.83 7.41 -21.59
N LEU A 171 -1.13 6.82 -20.61
CA LEU A 171 -1.78 6.28 -19.41
C LEU A 171 -2.39 7.36 -18.52
N MET A 172 -1.74 8.53 -18.45
CA MET A 172 -2.22 9.68 -17.69
C MET A 172 -3.45 10.31 -18.34
N ASP A 173 -3.60 10.19 -19.66
CA ASP A 173 -4.69 10.82 -20.39
C ASP A 173 -6.06 10.26 -19.95
N LYS A 174 -6.92 11.16 -19.48
CA LYS A 174 -8.30 10.90 -19.03
C LYS A 174 -9.32 11.60 -19.94
N SER A 175 -8.89 12.16 -21.07
CA SER A 175 -9.73 12.91 -22.01
C SER A 175 -10.93 12.09 -22.50
N HIS A 176 -10.71 10.80 -22.77
CA HIS A 176 -11.70 9.85 -23.28
C HIS A 176 -12.70 9.31 -22.24
N TYR A 177 -12.59 9.72 -20.97
CA TYR A 177 -13.46 9.18 -19.93
C TYR A 177 -14.91 9.65 -20.06
N THR A 178 -15.81 8.68 -19.92
CA THR A 178 -17.24 8.94 -19.77
C THR A 178 -17.54 9.70 -18.48
N TRP A 179 -18.70 10.36 -18.41
CA TRP A 179 -19.13 11.07 -17.21
C TRP A 179 -19.14 10.18 -15.96
N LYS A 180 -19.62 8.94 -16.10
CA LYS A 180 -19.68 7.95 -15.00
C LYS A 180 -18.30 7.61 -14.47
N GLU A 181 -17.31 7.46 -15.35
CA GLU A 181 -15.93 7.21 -14.97
C GLU A 181 -15.33 8.41 -14.26
N LYS A 182 -15.49 9.62 -14.82
CA LYS A 182 -15.06 10.88 -14.17
C LYS A 182 -15.66 11.02 -12.77
N TRP A 183 -16.94 10.71 -12.61
CA TRP A 183 -17.63 10.75 -11.32
C TRP A 183 -17.08 9.71 -10.34
N LYS A 184 -16.82 8.48 -10.79
CA LYS A 184 -16.16 7.45 -9.98
C LYS A 184 -14.80 7.93 -9.48
N TYR A 185 -13.96 8.48 -10.36
CA TYR A 185 -12.62 8.98 -10.00
C TYR A 185 -12.63 10.19 -9.08
N PHE A 186 -13.73 10.94 -9.02
CA PHE A 186 -13.88 12.00 -8.03
C PHE A 186 -13.95 11.45 -6.60
N PHE A 187 -14.55 10.27 -6.41
CA PHE A 187 -14.74 9.65 -5.10
C PHE A 187 -13.75 8.52 -4.80
N THR A 188 -13.05 7.98 -5.80
CA THR A 188 -12.09 6.88 -5.62
C THR A 188 -10.70 7.25 -6.08
N LEU A 189 -9.69 6.94 -5.25
CA LEU A 189 -8.28 7.03 -5.63
C LEU A 189 -7.98 6.07 -6.77
N ASP A 190 -7.42 6.59 -7.87
CA ASP A 190 -6.94 5.77 -8.99
C ASP A 190 -5.46 5.44 -8.76
N THR A 191 -5.20 4.23 -8.29
CA THR A 191 -3.84 3.75 -8.04
C THR A 191 -3.14 3.20 -9.27
N ASP A 192 -3.89 2.98 -10.35
CA ASP A 192 -3.45 2.28 -11.55
C ASP A 192 -2.86 3.22 -12.59
N LYS A 193 -3.33 4.47 -12.58
CA LYS A 193 -2.89 5.50 -13.52
C LYS A 193 -2.06 6.56 -12.82
N PRO A 194 -0.97 7.04 -13.46
CA PRO A 194 -0.19 8.12 -12.90
C PRO A 194 -1.03 9.40 -12.87
N TYR A 195 -0.85 10.20 -11.82
CA TYR A 195 -1.41 11.56 -11.76
C TYR A 195 -0.47 12.58 -12.40
N LEU A 196 0.81 12.23 -12.58
CA LEU A 196 1.84 13.07 -13.15
C LEU A 196 2.80 12.22 -13.97
N VAL A 197 3.00 12.61 -15.23
CA VAL A 197 4.05 12.10 -16.10
C VAL A 197 4.69 13.32 -16.76
N THR A 198 5.99 13.53 -16.53
CA THR A 198 6.68 14.68 -17.09
C THR A 198 8.19 14.50 -17.13
N THR A 199 8.85 15.32 -17.95
CA THR A 199 10.30 15.43 -17.98
C THR A 199 10.70 16.70 -17.23
N THR A 200 11.58 16.56 -16.24
CA THR A 200 12.16 17.68 -15.48
C THR A 200 13.02 18.58 -16.37
N THR A 201 13.31 19.79 -15.89
CA THR A 201 14.22 20.75 -16.56
C THR A 201 15.58 20.14 -16.88
N ASP A 202 16.03 19.22 -16.04
CA ASP A 202 17.34 18.58 -16.13
C ASP A 202 17.30 17.32 -17.02
N GLY A 203 16.17 17.06 -17.70
CA GLY A 203 15.97 15.93 -18.60
C GLY A 203 15.56 14.62 -17.94
N GLY A 204 15.51 14.56 -16.61
CA GLY A 204 15.07 13.37 -15.87
C GLY A 204 13.58 13.12 -16.04
N PHE A 205 13.19 11.87 -16.25
CA PHE A 205 11.80 11.49 -16.55
C PHE A 205 11.11 10.95 -15.30
N VAL A 206 9.92 11.48 -14.99
CA VAL A 206 9.20 11.21 -13.73
C VAL A 206 7.80 10.69 -14.03
N ILE A 207 7.45 9.56 -13.40
CA ILE A 207 6.10 8.99 -13.37
C ILE A 207 5.65 8.91 -11.91
N ALA A 208 4.58 9.60 -11.52
CA ALA A 208 4.06 9.59 -10.16
C ALA A 208 2.59 9.18 -10.05
N TYR A 209 2.28 8.43 -9.00
CA TYR A 209 0.99 7.81 -8.69
C TYR A 209 0.50 8.30 -7.32
N ASP A 210 -0.81 8.45 -7.18
CA ASP A 210 -1.49 8.62 -5.90
C ASP A 210 -1.95 7.24 -5.46
N THR A 211 -1.58 6.82 -4.26
CA THR A 211 -1.61 5.41 -3.86
C THR A 211 -1.96 5.22 -2.39
N PHE A 212 -2.03 3.96 -1.98
CA PHE A 212 -2.05 3.54 -0.58
C PHE A 212 -0.70 2.90 -0.23
N VAL A 213 -0.38 2.79 1.05
CA VAL A 213 0.77 1.99 1.49
C VAL A 213 0.39 0.51 1.39
N ASP A 214 0.51 -0.05 0.19
CA ASP A 214 0.21 -1.46 -0.10
C ASP A 214 1.22 -2.02 -1.11
N ALA A 215 1.90 -3.10 -0.72
CA ALA A 215 2.91 -3.77 -1.52
C ALA A 215 2.33 -4.29 -2.85
N LYS A 216 1.05 -4.68 -2.89
CA LYS A 216 0.40 -5.16 -4.12
C LYS A 216 0.27 -4.06 -5.16
N VAL A 217 -0.06 -2.84 -4.72
CA VAL A 217 -0.16 -1.69 -5.61
C VAL A 217 1.22 -1.31 -6.13
N TYR A 218 2.24 -1.35 -5.29
CA TYR A 218 3.61 -1.02 -5.69
C TYR A 218 4.15 -2.06 -6.68
N ALA A 219 3.91 -3.35 -6.41
CA ALA A 219 4.27 -4.44 -7.30
C ALA A 219 3.56 -4.33 -8.66
N LYS A 220 2.28 -3.96 -8.67
CA LYS A 220 1.51 -3.76 -9.92
C LYS A 220 2.11 -2.63 -10.76
N ASN A 221 2.37 -1.47 -10.17
CA ASN A 221 2.93 -0.31 -10.88
C ASN A 221 4.35 -0.60 -11.38
N LEU A 222 5.17 -1.24 -10.55
CA LEU A 222 6.51 -1.69 -10.94
C LEU A 222 6.47 -2.74 -12.06
N ALA A 223 5.52 -3.68 -12.04
CA ALA A 223 5.36 -4.69 -13.08
C ALA A 223 4.98 -4.05 -14.42
N TRP A 224 4.10 -3.04 -14.42
CA TRP A 224 3.76 -2.28 -15.62
C TRP A 224 5.01 -1.59 -16.21
N ILE A 225 5.83 -0.95 -15.36
CA ILE A 225 7.08 -0.34 -15.78
C ILE A 225 8.03 -1.38 -16.38
N LYS A 226 8.26 -2.50 -15.68
CA LYS A 226 9.11 -3.61 -16.17
C LYS A 226 8.64 -4.14 -17.54
N ALA A 227 7.33 -4.23 -17.76
CA ALA A 227 6.78 -4.74 -19.00
C ALA A 227 6.96 -3.79 -20.20
N ASN A 228 7.01 -2.47 -19.94
CA ASN A 228 6.97 -1.44 -20.97
C ASN A 228 8.28 -0.65 -21.13
N ILE A 229 9.22 -0.77 -20.19
CA ILE A 229 10.47 -0.02 -20.23
C ILE A 229 11.29 -0.38 -21.47
N GLU A 230 11.66 0.66 -22.20
CA GLU A 230 12.47 0.60 -23.41
C GLU A 230 13.60 1.63 -23.24
N ILE A 231 14.83 1.23 -23.54
CA ILE A 231 16.01 2.09 -23.38
C ILE A 231 16.14 3.02 -24.58
N ALA A 232 16.59 4.25 -24.36
CA ALA A 232 16.89 5.17 -25.46
C ALA A 232 18.04 4.65 -26.34
N PRO A 233 18.08 4.96 -27.65
CA PRO A 233 19.20 4.62 -28.51
C PRO A 233 20.53 5.16 -27.95
N LYS A 234 21.62 4.38 -28.04
CA LYS A 234 22.96 4.75 -27.53
C LYS A 234 23.47 6.10 -28.08
N SER A 235 23.06 6.46 -29.30
CA SER A 235 23.36 7.76 -29.90
C SER A 235 22.84 8.97 -29.10
N ASN A 236 21.77 8.77 -28.31
CA ASN A 236 21.11 9.83 -27.55
C ASN A 236 21.53 9.82 -26.07
N GLN A 237 22.18 8.75 -25.61
CA GLN A 237 22.67 8.62 -24.23
C GLN A 237 23.93 9.46 -23.97
N HIS A 238 24.73 9.74 -25.00
CA HIS A 238 25.99 10.49 -24.88
C HIS A 238 25.82 12.02 -24.92
N THR A 239 24.66 12.54 -25.34
CA THR A 239 24.42 13.98 -25.53
C THR A 239 23.91 14.64 -24.24
N ALA A 240 24.54 14.40 -23.11
CA ALA A 240 24.27 15.15 -21.89
C ALA A 240 25.19 16.37 -21.84
N THR A 241 24.80 17.47 -22.49
CA THR A 241 25.50 18.76 -22.42
C THR A 241 25.30 19.49 -21.07
N TYR A 242 24.94 18.77 -20.00
CA TYR A 242 24.47 19.35 -18.75
C TYR A 242 25.20 18.73 -17.55
N GLN A 243 25.65 19.57 -16.61
CA GLN A 243 26.19 19.09 -15.34
C GLN A 243 25.09 18.31 -14.59
N PRO A 244 25.30 17.03 -14.24
CA PRO A 244 24.25 16.24 -13.64
C PRO A 244 24.04 16.70 -12.19
N SER A 245 22.89 17.33 -11.91
CA SER A 245 22.35 17.43 -10.55
C SER A 245 22.10 16.04 -9.92
N TRP A 246 22.15 15.00 -10.75
CA TRP A 246 22.08 13.56 -10.46
C TRP A 246 23.39 12.96 -9.93
N GLN A 247 24.53 13.61 -10.18
CA GLN A 247 25.82 13.21 -9.62
C GLN A 247 26.15 14.14 -8.46
N SER A 248 25.45 13.99 -7.33
CA SER A 248 25.95 14.61 -6.10
C SER A 248 27.29 13.94 -5.79
N ARG A 249 28.37 14.67 -6.03
CA ARG A 249 29.73 14.25 -5.69
C ARG A 249 29.77 13.77 -4.24
N ALA A 250 29.91 12.47 -4.05
CA ALA A 250 30.57 11.91 -2.88
C ALA A 250 32.07 12.23 -3.01
N SER A 251 32.43 13.49 -2.80
CA SER A 251 33.82 13.93 -2.63
C SER A 251 33.82 15.24 -1.83
N SER A 252 33.57 15.12 -0.54
CA SER A 252 34.05 16.05 0.50
C SER A 252 34.01 15.33 1.84
#